data_AF-A0A2V7KMQ8-F1
#
_entry.id   AF-A0A2V7KMQ8-F1
#
_cell.length_a   1.000
_cell.length_b   1.000
_cell.length_c   1.000
_cell.angle_alpha   90.00
_cell.angle_beta   90.00
_cell.angle_gamma   90.00
#
_symmetry.space_group_name_H-M   'P 1'
#
loop_
_entity.id
_entity.type
_entity.pdbx_description
1 polymer ?
#
loop_
_entity_poly.entity_id
_entity_poly.type
_entity_poly.pdbx_seq_one_letter_code
_entity_poly.pdbx_strand_id
1 'polypeptide(L)'
;MTLRNPDAAQAGGYVLALAGVLVAVGLLFHPVPSGGFEERASVLANTPWWGPIHIAIAAGFVLCLLGSLLILVAGGDLTHPWPAALSWGAMAVGMVFFTGVALINGWVMHYLTAHGAPTSVPLLYDAFNRLLLGYGWLGNPLFLAGLTGVALLELRHHAVGMPVPLAWSGLVVVVLSWGRGIGSATGLYFLEPLIFANVPAFLWLAYYGLRVARGVRVD
;
A
#
# COMPACT_ATOMS: atom_id res chain seq x y z
N MET A 1 -25.19 -4.33 7.03
CA MET A 1 -24.52 -3.14 6.50
C MET A 1 -25.49 -2.46 5.56
N THR A 2 -25.78 -1.19 5.80
CA THR A 2 -26.61 -0.36 4.94
C THR A 2 -25.70 0.39 3.98
N LEU A 3 -25.87 0.16 2.68
CA LEU A 3 -25.01 0.69 1.62
C LEU A 3 -25.83 1.52 0.64
N ARG A 4 -25.23 2.60 0.11
CA ARG A 4 -25.84 3.38 -0.97
C ARG A 4 -25.72 2.64 -2.31
N ASN A 5 -24.60 1.97 -2.54
CA ASN A 5 -24.38 1.13 -3.72
C ASN A 5 -23.72 -0.21 -3.31
N PRO A 6 -24.52 -1.28 -3.15
CA PRO A 6 -24.06 -2.64 -2.83
C PRO A 6 -23.05 -3.21 -3.84
N ASP A 7 -23.29 -3.04 -5.14
CA ASP A 7 -22.43 -3.60 -6.19
C ASP A 7 -21.04 -2.96 -6.18
N ALA A 8 -20.98 -1.64 -5.95
CA ALA A 8 -19.72 -0.93 -5.78
C ALA A 8 -18.94 -1.42 -4.54
N ALA A 9 -19.63 -1.70 -3.42
CA ALA A 9 -18.99 -2.30 -2.25
C ALA A 9 -18.44 -3.70 -2.56
N GLN A 10 -19.22 -4.52 -3.27
CA GLN A 10 -18.82 -5.88 -3.61
C GLN A 10 -17.60 -5.89 -4.53
N ALA A 11 -17.65 -5.12 -5.63
CA ALA A 11 -16.54 -4.96 -6.54
C ALA A 11 -15.31 -4.37 -5.83
N GLY A 12 -15.50 -3.30 -5.05
CA GLY A 12 -14.44 -2.65 -4.27
C GLY A 12 -13.77 -3.62 -3.30
N GLY A 13 -14.56 -4.44 -2.61
CA GLY A 13 -14.06 -5.46 -1.69
C GLY A 13 -13.21 -6.53 -2.37
N TYR A 14 -13.64 -7.07 -3.52
CA TYR A 14 -12.84 -8.04 -4.28
C TYR A 14 -11.57 -7.41 -4.87
N VAL A 15 -11.67 -6.18 -5.35
CA VAL A 15 -10.52 -5.42 -5.86
C VAL A 15 -9.48 -5.19 -4.75
N LEU A 16 -9.91 -4.81 -3.54
CA LEU A 16 -9.02 -4.68 -2.38
C LEU A 16 -8.40 -6.02 -1.96
N ALA A 17 -9.16 -7.12 -2.02
CA ALA A 17 -8.65 -8.45 -1.75
C ALA A 17 -7.49 -8.82 -2.69
N LEU A 18 -7.69 -8.63 -4.00
CA LEU A 18 -6.66 -8.88 -5.00
C LEU A 18 -5.47 -7.92 -4.83
N ALA A 19 -5.73 -6.63 -4.60
CA ALA A 19 -4.72 -5.62 -4.37
C ALA A 19 -3.76 -6.01 -3.24
N GLY A 20 -4.31 -6.35 -2.07
CA GLY A 20 -3.49 -6.69 -0.92
C GLY A 20 -2.69 -7.98 -1.11
N VAL A 21 -3.23 -8.99 -1.82
CA VAL A 21 -2.48 -10.20 -2.16
C VAL A 21 -1.31 -9.88 -3.09
N LEU A 22 -1.53 -9.10 -4.15
CA LEU A 22 -0.48 -8.74 -5.11
C LEU A 22 0.66 -7.96 -4.44
N VAL A 23 0.33 -6.97 -3.60
CA VAL A 23 1.35 -6.20 -2.87
C VAL A 23 2.06 -7.08 -1.85
N ALA A 24 1.34 -7.89 -1.08
CA ALA A 24 1.95 -8.78 -0.08
C ALA A 24 2.92 -9.78 -0.71
N VAL A 25 2.53 -10.42 -1.82
CA VAL A 25 3.40 -11.34 -2.57
C VAL A 25 4.62 -10.61 -3.11
N GLY A 26 4.44 -9.44 -3.74
CA GLY A 26 5.57 -8.64 -4.23
C GLY A 26 6.55 -8.28 -3.11
N LEU A 27 6.03 -7.84 -1.96
CA LEU A 27 6.86 -7.46 -0.81
C LEU A 27 7.58 -8.65 -0.15
N LEU A 28 7.01 -9.86 -0.17
CA LEU A 28 7.69 -11.06 0.34
C LEU A 28 8.97 -11.38 -0.43
N PHE A 29 8.99 -11.09 -1.73
CA PHE A 29 10.15 -11.29 -2.59
C PHE A 29 10.97 -10.01 -2.78
N HIS A 30 10.50 -8.87 -2.26
CA HIS A 30 11.25 -7.63 -2.31
C HIS A 30 12.48 -7.74 -1.42
N PRO A 31 13.69 -7.43 -1.92
CA PRO A 31 14.91 -7.53 -1.16
C PRO A 31 14.86 -6.56 0.02
N VAL A 32 15.55 -6.94 1.11
CA VAL A 32 15.72 -6.05 2.25
C VAL A 32 16.59 -4.88 1.78
N PRO A 33 16.19 -3.62 2.04
CA PRO A 33 17.11 -2.50 1.90
C PRO A 33 18.40 -2.79 2.69
N SER A 34 19.55 -2.62 2.05
CA SER A 34 20.86 -2.81 2.69
C SER A 34 21.69 -1.54 2.52
N GLY A 35 21.96 -0.85 3.63
CA GLY A 35 22.61 0.45 3.58
C GLY A 35 23.05 1.04 4.91
N GLY A 36 22.57 0.54 6.05
CA GLY A 36 22.90 1.18 7.33
C GLY A 36 22.31 2.59 7.35
N PHE A 37 23.12 3.65 7.46
CA PHE A 37 22.65 5.04 7.40
C PHE A 37 22.65 5.66 5.99
N GLU A 38 22.94 4.90 4.94
CA GLU A 38 23.04 5.39 3.55
C GLU A 38 22.21 4.54 2.58
N GLU A 39 21.31 5.16 1.82
CA GLU A 39 20.53 4.48 0.79
C GLU A 39 21.43 4.05 -0.38
N ARG A 40 21.58 2.75 -0.62
CA ARG A 40 22.25 2.21 -1.82
C ARG A 40 21.20 1.69 -2.80
N ALA A 41 20.74 2.56 -3.70
CA ALA A 41 19.85 2.18 -4.80
C ALA A 41 20.43 1.06 -5.71
N SER A 42 21.75 0.81 -5.65
CA SER A 42 22.43 -0.25 -6.40
C SER A 42 22.18 -1.67 -5.92
N VAL A 43 21.46 -1.88 -4.80
CA VAL A 43 21.14 -3.22 -4.29
C VAL A 43 20.03 -3.87 -5.13
N LEU A 44 19.13 -3.07 -5.73
CA LEU A 44 17.94 -3.59 -6.41
C LEU A 44 18.23 -4.20 -7.79
N ALA A 45 19.25 -3.71 -8.51
CA ALA A 45 19.56 -4.19 -9.86
C ALA A 45 19.95 -5.68 -9.92
N ASN A 46 20.52 -6.21 -8.84
CA ASN A 46 20.89 -7.63 -8.73
C ASN A 46 19.79 -8.51 -8.14
N THR A 47 18.60 -7.95 -7.91
CA THR A 47 17.48 -8.68 -7.30
C THR A 47 16.87 -9.63 -8.33
N PRO A 48 16.78 -10.94 -8.03
CA PRO A 48 16.01 -11.85 -8.86
C PRO A 48 14.59 -11.34 -9.00
N TRP A 49 14.07 -11.32 -10.24
CA TRP A 49 12.66 -11.01 -10.51
C TRP A 49 12.28 -9.56 -10.17
N TRP A 50 13.26 -8.65 -10.15
CA TRP A 50 13.08 -7.25 -9.84
C TRP A 50 11.90 -6.59 -10.58
N GLY A 51 11.83 -6.74 -11.91
CA GLY A 51 10.73 -6.23 -12.74
C GLY A 51 9.37 -6.81 -12.30
N PRO A 52 9.18 -8.15 -12.34
CA PRO A 52 7.96 -8.80 -11.88
C PRO A 52 7.49 -8.39 -10.48
N ILE A 53 8.39 -8.27 -9.51
CA ILE A 53 8.08 -7.82 -8.14
C ILE A 53 7.44 -6.43 -8.16
N HIS A 54 8.07 -5.48 -8.86
CA HIS A 54 7.61 -4.10 -8.91
C HIS A 54 6.32 -3.94 -9.74
N ILE A 55 6.13 -4.75 -10.78
CA ILE A 55 4.87 -4.81 -11.54
C ILE A 55 3.74 -5.29 -10.64
N ALA A 56 3.94 -6.35 -9.87
CA ALA A 56 2.93 -6.87 -8.93
C ALA A 56 2.55 -5.81 -7.89
N ILE A 57 3.54 -5.12 -7.31
CA ILE A 57 3.32 -4.03 -6.36
C ILE A 57 2.57 -2.86 -7.02
N ALA A 58 2.99 -2.42 -8.21
CA ALA A 58 2.34 -1.34 -8.94
C ALA A 58 0.88 -1.66 -9.28
N ALA A 59 0.61 -2.85 -9.81
CA ALA A 59 -0.75 -3.31 -10.08
C ALA A 59 -1.57 -3.36 -8.79
N GLY A 60 -0.98 -3.86 -7.70
CA GLY A 60 -1.61 -3.85 -6.39
C GLY A 60 -1.96 -2.46 -5.88
N PHE A 61 -1.09 -1.45 -6.06
CA PHE A 61 -1.39 -0.07 -5.68
C PHE A 61 -2.50 0.55 -6.52
N VAL A 62 -2.50 0.34 -7.84
CA VAL A 62 -3.59 0.79 -8.73
C VAL A 62 -4.93 0.17 -8.33
N LEU A 63 -4.94 -1.14 -8.02
CA LEU A 63 -6.14 -1.81 -7.55
C LEU A 63 -6.55 -1.31 -6.15
N CYS A 64 -5.61 -1.02 -5.25
CA CYS A 64 -5.92 -0.44 -3.94
C CYS A 64 -6.57 0.94 -4.08
N LEU A 65 -6.09 1.77 -5.02
CA LEU A 65 -6.73 3.03 -5.41
C LEU A 65 -8.16 2.80 -5.90
N LEU A 66 -8.34 1.92 -6.89
CA LEU A 66 -9.66 1.62 -7.46
C LEU A 66 -10.63 1.09 -6.39
N GLY A 67 -10.18 0.15 -5.56
CA GLY A 67 -10.94 -0.41 -4.46
C GLY A 67 -11.39 0.68 -3.48
N SER A 68 -10.47 1.55 -3.06
CA SER A 68 -10.78 2.67 -2.15
C SER A 68 -11.83 3.63 -2.74
N LEU A 69 -11.72 3.95 -4.03
CA LEU A 69 -12.71 4.77 -4.74
C LEU A 69 -14.08 4.09 -4.84
N LEU A 70 -14.12 2.78 -5.11
CA LEU A 70 -15.35 2.01 -5.15
C LEU A 70 -16.03 1.95 -3.77
N ILE A 71 -15.27 1.86 -2.68
CA ILE A 71 -15.82 1.95 -1.32
C ILE A 71 -16.41 3.36 -1.04
N LEU A 72 -15.76 4.43 -1.50
CA LEU A 72 -16.32 5.78 -1.41
C LEU A 72 -17.64 5.92 -2.19
N VAL A 73 -17.72 5.31 -3.38
CA VAL A 73 -18.96 5.26 -4.18
C VAL A 73 -20.03 4.45 -3.45
N ALA A 74 -19.66 3.30 -2.87
CA ALA A 74 -20.57 2.44 -2.12
C ALA A 74 -21.28 3.17 -0.97
N GLY A 75 -20.58 4.08 -0.30
CA GLY A 75 -21.16 4.93 0.73
C GLY A 75 -21.70 4.15 1.95
N GLY A 76 -22.65 4.76 2.66
CA GLY A 76 -23.31 4.12 3.82
C GLY A 76 -22.35 3.83 4.97
N ASP A 77 -22.54 2.69 5.63
CA ASP A 77 -21.78 2.29 6.83
C ASP A 77 -20.26 2.23 6.62
N LEU A 78 -19.80 2.04 5.38
CA LEU A 78 -18.36 2.00 5.05
C LEU A 78 -17.71 3.39 5.04
N THR A 79 -18.51 4.44 4.90
CA THR A 79 -18.08 5.84 4.77
C THR A 79 -18.61 6.74 5.88
N HIS A 80 -19.46 6.18 6.75
CA HIS A 80 -20.01 6.86 7.91
C HIS A 80 -19.38 6.31 9.19
N PRO A 81 -18.93 7.17 10.12
CA PRO A 81 -18.95 8.64 10.09
C PRO A 81 -17.93 9.23 9.09
N TRP A 82 -17.97 10.54 8.84
CA TRP A 82 -17.09 11.26 7.89
C TRP A 82 -15.58 10.88 7.94
N PRO A 83 -14.98 10.61 9.12
CA PRO A 83 -13.61 10.09 9.19
C PRO A 83 -13.38 8.81 8.39
N ALA A 84 -14.38 7.96 8.20
CA ALA A 84 -14.30 6.78 7.34
C ALA A 84 -14.12 7.16 5.88
N ALA A 85 -14.92 8.10 5.38
CA ALA A 85 -14.76 8.64 4.02
C ALA A 85 -13.37 9.26 3.83
N LEU A 86 -12.90 10.07 4.80
CA LEU A 86 -11.54 10.64 4.75
C LEU A 86 -10.46 9.56 4.73
N SER A 87 -10.66 8.47 5.45
CA SER A 87 -9.71 7.35 5.50
C SER A 87 -9.58 6.67 4.14
N TRP A 88 -10.70 6.35 3.48
CA TRP A 88 -10.68 5.79 2.12
C TRP A 88 -10.10 6.77 1.10
N GLY A 89 -10.43 8.07 1.22
CA GLY A 89 -9.87 9.12 0.37
C GLY A 89 -8.36 9.26 0.53
N ALA A 90 -7.86 9.24 1.76
CA ALA A 90 -6.43 9.29 2.05
C ALA A 90 -5.70 8.06 1.48
N MET A 91 -6.27 6.86 1.61
CA MET A 91 -5.71 5.67 0.97
C MET A 91 -5.66 5.79 -0.55
N ALA A 92 -6.74 6.27 -1.18
CA ALA A 92 -6.78 6.49 -2.62
C ALA A 92 -5.66 7.43 -3.08
N VAL A 93 -5.55 8.62 -2.48
CA VAL A 93 -4.51 9.60 -2.85
C VAL A 93 -3.11 9.04 -2.56
N GLY A 94 -2.91 8.37 -1.43
CA GLY A 94 -1.63 7.74 -1.09
C GLY A 94 -1.18 6.72 -2.14
N MET A 95 -2.12 5.91 -2.64
CA MET A 95 -1.86 4.89 -3.67
C MET A 95 -1.52 5.48 -5.04
N VAL A 96 -2.00 6.67 -5.39
CA VAL A 96 -1.57 7.38 -6.60
C VAL A 96 -0.05 7.61 -6.56
N PHE A 97 0.44 8.19 -5.47
CA PHE A 97 1.86 8.48 -5.34
C PHE A 97 2.71 7.22 -5.24
N PHE A 98 2.24 6.20 -4.51
CA PHE A 98 2.96 4.93 -4.40
C PHE A 98 3.03 4.15 -5.70
N THR A 99 2.00 4.24 -6.54
CA THR A 99 2.06 3.70 -7.91
C THR A 99 3.21 4.35 -8.68
N GLY A 100 3.43 5.66 -8.53
CA GLY A 100 4.60 6.36 -9.09
C GLY A 100 5.93 5.77 -8.66
N VAL A 101 6.11 5.47 -7.36
CA VAL A 101 7.32 4.80 -6.84
C VAL A 101 7.55 3.46 -7.55
N ALA A 102 6.52 2.61 -7.59
CA ALA A 102 6.63 1.28 -8.17
C ALA A 102 6.86 1.31 -9.69
N LEU A 103 6.24 2.25 -10.41
CA LEU A 103 6.44 2.42 -11.85
C LEU A 103 7.84 2.94 -12.19
N ILE A 104 8.39 3.89 -11.43
CA ILE A 104 9.78 4.34 -11.66
C ILE A 104 10.74 3.17 -11.50
N ASN A 105 10.60 2.39 -10.41
CA ASN A 105 11.44 1.22 -10.19
C ASN A 105 11.22 0.13 -11.24
N GLY A 106 9.98 -0.28 -11.50
CA GLY A 106 9.67 -1.42 -12.35
C GLY A 106 9.71 -1.14 -13.85
N TRP A 107 9.50 0.10 -14.28
CA TRP A 107 9.39 0.47 -15.70
C TRP A 107 10.59 1.27 -16.18
N VAL A 108 11.00 2.30 -15.45
CA VAL A 108 12.07 3.20 -15.89
C VAL A 108 13.43 2.62 -15.54
N MET A 109 13.68 2.38 -14.26
CA MET A 109 14.96 1.88 -13.79
C MET A 109 15.25 0.49 -14.36
N HIS A 110 14.22 -0.37 -14.46
CA HIS A 110 14.34 -1.70 -15.05
C HIS A 110 14.76 -1.67 -16.50
N TYR A 111 14.07 -0.86 -17.30
CA TYR A 111 14.42 -0.64 -18.69
C TYR A 111 15.86 -0.14 -18.84
N LEU A 112 16.25 0.89 -18.08
CA LEU A 112 17.59 1.47 -18.15
C LEU A 112 18.68 0.43 -17.83
N THR A 113 18.51 -0.33 -16.75
CA THR A 113 19.45 -1.37 -16.34
C THR A 113 19.55 -2.47 -17.40
N ALA A 114 18.41 -2.92 -17.95
CA ALA A 114 18.36 -3.95 -18.98
C ALA A 114 19.01 -3.52 -20.31
N HIS A 115 19.12 -2.21 -20.56
CA HIS A 115 19.71 -1.63 -21.78
C HIS A 115 21.13 -1.07 -21.53
N GLY A 116 21.81 -1.51 -20.47
CA GLY A 116 23.22 -1.20 -20.23
C GLY A 116 23.47 0.24 -19.79
N ALA A 117 22.47 0.95 -19.26
CA ALA A 117 22.70 2.23 -18.62
C ALA A 117 23.71 2.04 -17.47
N PRO A 118 24.82 2.79 -17.43
CA PRO A 118 25.81 2.60 -16.39
C PRO A 118 25.19 3.00 -15.04
N THR A 119 25.11 2.05 -14.11
CA THR A 119 24.71 2.31 -12.71
C THR A 119 25.67 3.26 -11.99
N SER A 120 26.82 3.54 -12.62
CA SER A 120 27.81 4.52 -12.20
C SER A 120 27.57 5.94 -12.71
N VAL A 121 26.46 6.24 -13.43
CA VAL A 121 26.08 7.62 -13.80
C VAL A 121 25.34 8.23 -12.61
N PRO A 122 26.01 8.96 -11.71
CA PRO A 122 25.47 9.25 -10.39
C PRO A 122 24.27 10.21 -10.49
N LEU A 123 24.29 11.14 -11.45
CA LEU A 123 23.26 12.17 -11.60
C LEU A 123 21.90 11.60 -12.05
N LEU A 124 21.89 10.60 -12.93
CA LEU A 124 20.64 10.00 -13.42
C LEU A 124 19.96 9.18 -12.32
N TYR A 125 20.73 8.33 -11.64
CA TYR A 125 20.23 7.53 -10.53
C TYR A 125 19.88 8.40 -9.31
N ASP A 126 20.64 9.46 -9.02
CA ASP A 126 20.30 10.43 -7.96
C ASP A 126 18.97 11.16 -8.27
N ALA A 127 18.75 11.57 -9.52
CA ALA A 127 17.49 12.19 -9.92
C ALA A 127 16.29 11.25 -9.73
N PHE A 128 16.41 9.98 -10.12
CA PHE A 128 15.36 8.99 -9.88
C PHE A 128 15.17 8.70 -8.39
N ASN A 129 16.24 8.59 -7.60
CA ASN A 129 16.13 8.41 -6.15
C ASN A 129 15.40 9.58 -5.49
N ARG A 130 15.72 10.82 -5.84
CA ARG A 130 15.01 12.02 -5.36
C ARG A 130 13.53 11.99 -5.72
N LEU A 131 13.20 11.53 -6.93
CA LEU A 131 11.83 11.39 -7.37
C LEU A 131 11.09 10.30 -6.58
N LEU A 132 11.70 9.13 -6.38
CA LEU A 132 11.18 8.03 -5.56
C LEU A 132 10.91 8.47 -4.13
N LEU A 133 11.87 9.20 -3.53
CA LEU A 133 11.71 9.79 -2.20
C LEU A 133 10.53 10.76 -2.16
N GLY A 134 10.40 11.67 -3.13
CA GLY A 134 9.29 12.61 -3.21
C GLY A 134 7.93 11.93 -3.31
N TYR A 135 7.79 10.92 -4.19
CA TYR A 135 6.57 10.11 -4.28
C TYR A 135 6.30 9.33 -2.99
N GLY A 136 7.33 8.73 -2.38
CA GLY A 136 7.21 8.01 -1.12
C GLY A 136 6.76 8.91 0.03
N TRP A 137 7.26 10.14 0.11
CA TRP A 137 6.89 11.15 1.11
C TRP A 137 5.42 11.56 1.03
N LEU A 138 4.85 11.63 -0.17
CA LEU A 138 3.45 11.97 -0.36
C LEU A 138 2.55 10.74 -0.19
N GLY A 139 2.97 9.59 -0.71
CA GLY A 139 2.18 8.37 -0.70
C GLY A 139 2.04 7.74 0.67
N ASN A 140 3.15 7.61 1.40
CA ASN A 140 3.20 6.79 2.60
C ASN A 140 2.37 7.35 3.77
N PRO A 141 2.49 8.64 4.14
CA PRO A 141 1.68 9.19 5.22
C PRO A 141 0.19 9.14 4.92
N LEU A 142 -0.22 9.39 3.68
CA LEU A 142 -1.63 9.36 3.28
C LEU A 142 -2.20 7.94 3.30
N PHE A 143 -1.46 6.97 2.74
CA PHE A 143 -1.87 5.57 2.81
C PHE A 143 -1.98 5.09 4.25
N LEU A 144 -0.94 5.31 5.06
CA LEU A 144 -0.90 4.83 6.43
C LEU A 144 -1.95 5.53 7.31
N ALA A 145 -2.17 6.83 7.14
CA ALA A 145 -3.23 7.55 7.84
C ALA A 145 -4.61 6.98 7.47
N GLY A 146 -4.85 6.74 6.18
CA GLY A 146 -6.09 6.14 5.71
C GLY A 146 -6.31 4.74 6.27
N LEU A 147 -5.30 3.85 6.18
CA LEU A 147 -5.40 2.49 6.68
C LEU A 147 -5.54 2.43 8.21
N THR A 148 -4.86 3.34 8.92
CA THR A 148 -5.01 3.52 10.38
C THR A 148 -6.45 3.90 10.73
N GLY A 149 -7.02 4.84 9.97
CA GLY A 149 -8.41 5.26 10.15
C GLY A 149 -9.38 4.11 9.94
N VAL A 150 -9.23 3.33 8.86
CA VAL A 150 -10.06 2.13 8.62
C VAL A 150 -9.95 1.12 9.76
N ALA A 151 -8.74 0.82 10.23
CA ALA A 151 -8.53 -0.11 11.34
C ALA A 151 -9.15 0.38 12.66
N LEU A 152 -9.00 1.66 12.98
CA LEU A 152 -9.60 2.27 14.18
C LEU A 152 -11.12 2.29 14.11
N LEU A 153 -11.68 2.58 12.94
CA LEU A 153 -13.13 2.60 12.73
C LEU A 153 -13.72 1.20 12.78
N GLU A 154 -13.02 0.18 12.30
CA GLU A 154 -13.44 -1.21 12.48
C GLU A 154 -13.47 -1.61 13.96
N LEU A 155 -12.48 -1.18 14.75
CA LEU A 155 -12.46 -1.42 16.20
C LEU A 155 -13.58 -0.69 16.95
N ARG A 156 -13.99 0.50 16.48
CA ARG A 156 -14.99 1.34 17.17
C ARG A 156 -16.43 1.07 16.72
N HIS A 157 -16.61 0.84 15.42
CA HIS A 157 -17.93 0.79 14.78
C HIS A 157 -18.23 -0.56 14.15
N HIS A 158 -17.27 -1.48 14.08
CA HIS A 158 -17.44 -2.82 13.53
C HIS A 158 -18.10 -2.81 12.13
N ALA A 159 -17.66 -1.89 11.27
CA ALA A 159 -18.28 -1.65 9.97
C ALA A 159 -18.44 -2.94 9.14
N VAL A 160 -17.44 -3.83 9.16
CA VAL A 160 -17.49 -5.14 8.47
C VAL A 160 -17.63 -6.33 9.43
N GLY A 161 -17.74 -6.07 10.73
CA GLY A 161 -17.94 -7.07 11.78
C GLY A 161 -16.80 -8.10 11.87
N MET A 162 -15.54 -7.65 11.83
CA MET A 162 -14.40 -8.53 12.08
C MET A 162 -14.39 -9.04 13.53
N PRO A 163 -13.92 -10.29 13.74
CA PRO A 163 -13.54 -10.75 15.07
C PRO A 163 -12.55 -9.78 15.73
N VAL A 164 -12.76 -9.49 17.02
CA VAL A 164 -11.97 -8.53 17.80
C VAL A 164 -10.45 -8.74 17.65
N PRO A 165 -9.90 -9.97 17.72
CA PRO A 165 -8.46 -10.19 17.52
C PRO A 165 -7.96 -9.75 16.14
N LEU A 166 -8.77 -9.96 15.09
CA LEU A 166 -8.42 -9.57 13.72
C LEU A 166 -8.50 -8.05 13.55
N ALA A 167 -9.50 -7.39 14.13
CA ALA A 167 -9.58 -5.92 14.12
C ALA A 167 -8.36 -5.28 14.82
N TRP A 168 -7.95 -5.82 15.97
CA TRP A 168 -6.75 -5.36 16.68
C TRP A 168 -5.46 -5.65 15.90
N SER A 169 -5.36 -6.82 15.27
CA SER A 169 -4.20 -7.16 14.47
C SER A 169 -3.97 -6.13 13.35
N GLY A 170 -5.04 -5.63 12.74
CA GLY A 170 -4.99 -4.55 11.74
C GLY A 170 -4.33 -3.29 12.28
N LEU A 171 -4.77 -2.82 13.45
CA LEU A 171 -4.16 -1.63 14.06
C LEU A 171 -2.69 -1.84 14.38
N VAL A 172 -2.32 -3.00 14.95
CA VAL A 172 -0.92 -3.32 15.29
C VAL A 172 -0.03 -3.30 14.05
N VAL A 173 -0.42 -4.00 12.98
CA VAL A 173 0.41 -4.09 11.77
C VAL A 173 0.54 -2.76 11.05
N VAL A 174 -0.49 -1.91 11.11
CA VAL A 174 -0.45 -0.55 10.56
C VAL A 174 0.47 0.35 11.37
N VAL A 175 0.43 0.27 12.70
CA VAL A 175 1.38 1.00 13.57
C VAL A 175 2.82 0.54 13.34
N LEU A 176 3.05 -0.76 13.12
CA LEU A 176 4.37 -1.25 12.75
C LEU A 176 4.80 -0.73 11.36
N SER A 177 3.86 -0.67 10.41
CA SER A 177 4.09 -0.12 9.06
C SER A 177 4.44 1.37 9.10
N TRP A 178 3.90 2.13 10.06
CA TRP A 178 4.32 3.51 10.32
C TRP A 178 5.81 3.62 10.65
N GLY A 179 6.41 2.64 11.34
CA GLY A 179 7.84 2.66 11.60
C GLY A 179 8.66 2.69 10.29
N ARG A 180 8.28 1.92 9.27
CA ARG A 180 8.90 2.01 7.95
C ARG A 180 8.69 3.39 7.32
N GLY A 181 7.50 3.97 7.47
CA GLY A 181 7.18 5.28 6.91
C GLY A 181 7.93 6.43 7.54
N ILE A 182 8.08 6.41 8.87
CA ILE A 182 8.96 7.32 9.59
C ILE A 182 10.39 7.12 9.11
N GLY A 183 10.86 5.88 9.01
CA GLY A 183 12.17 5.54 8.45
C GLY A 183 12.42 6.17 7.08
N SER A 184 11.45 6.04 6.16
CA SER A 184 11.54 6.59 4.81
C SER A 184 11.58 8.10 4.77
N ALA A 185 10.76 8.75 5.61
CA ALA A 185 10.66 10.20 5.63
C ALA A 185 11.91 10.82 6.27
N THR A 186 12.35 10.26 7.39
CA THR A 186 13.39 10.88 8.24
C THR A 186 14.81 10.40 7.93
N GLY A 187 14.99 9.49 6.98
CA GLY A 187 16.28 8.85 6.74
C GLY A 187 16.73 7.96 7.92
N LEU A 188 15.78 7.52 8.76
CA LEU A 188 16.04 6.60 9.86
C LEU A 188 16.02 5.16 9.35
N TYR A 189 17.04 4.83 8.56
CA TYR A 189 17.14 3.57 7.82
C TYR A 189 17.21 2.31 8.70
N PHE A 190 17.53 2.41 9.99
CA PHE A 190 17.39 1.27 10.92
C PHE A 190 15.94 0.77 11.05
N LEU A 191 14.96 1.56 10.62
CA LEU A 191 13.54 1.19 10.54
C LEU A 191 13.18 0.50 9.20
N GLU A 192 14.11 0.35 8.26
CA GLU A 192 13.89 -0.32 6.98
C GLU A 192 13.35 -1.75 7.09
N PRO A 193 13.77 -2.60 8.06
CA PRO A 193 13.20 -3.94 8.22
C PRO A 193 11.70 -3.93 8.49
N LEU A 194 11.13 -2.82 8.98
CA LEU A 194 9.69 -2.67 9.14
C LEU A 194 8.94 -2.59 7.81
N ILE A 195 9.63 -2.58 6.66
CA ILE A 195 8.98 -2.79 5.35
C ILE A 195 8.18 -4.09 5.33
N PHE A 196 8.61 -5.11 6.07
CA PHE A 196 7.88 -6.37 6.17
C PHE A 196 6.59 -6.26 7.00
N ALA A 197 6.41 -5.20 7.79
CA ALA A 197 5.13 -4.94 8.44
C ALA A 197 4.03 -4.54 7.43
N ASN A 198 4.42 -4.05 6.25
CA ASN A 198 3.48 -3.78 5.17
C ASN A 198 2.85 -5.09 4.64
N VAL A 199 3.57 -6.22 4.65
CA VAL A 199 3.02 -7.52 4.21
C VAL A 199 1.75 -7.89 4.98
N PRO A 200 1.76 -8.03 6.31
CA PRO A 200 0.55 -8.31 7.06
C PRO A 200 -0.46 -7.15 7.04
N ALA A 201 -0.04 -5.90 6.86
CA ALA A 201 -0.98 -4.78 6.68
C ALA A 201 -1.80 -4.90 5.38
N PHE A 202 -1.16 -5.26 4.26
CA PHE A 202 -1.86 -5.52 3.01
C PHE A 202 -2.68 -6.81 3.04
N LEU A 203 -2.23 -7.86 3.73
CA LEU A 203 -3.04 -9.06 3.95
C LEU A 203 -4.27 -8.76 4.81
N TRP A 204 -4.14 -7.91 5.83
CA TRP A 204 -5.26 -7.46 6.63
C TRP A 204 -6.25 -6.66 5.78
N LEU A 205 -5.77 -5.71 4.96
CA LEU A 205 -6.61 -4.96 4.03
C LEU A 205 -7.29 -5.87 3.00
N ALA A 206 -6.59 -6.90 2.51
CA ALA A 206 -7.18 -7.89 1.60
C ALA A 206 -8.33 -8.64 2.26
N TYR A 207 -8.11 -9.09 3.50
CA TYR A 207 -9.16 -9.75 4.28
C TYR A 207 -10.32 -8.80 4.59
N TYR A 208 -10.04 -7.53 4.91
CA TYR A 208 -11.06 -6.50 5.07
C TYR A 208 -11.91 -6.33 3.81
N GLY A 209 -11.28 -6.21 2.64
CA GLY A 209 -11.97 -6.16 1.35
C GLY A 209 -12.85 -7.39 1.11
N LEU A 210 -12.34 -8.59 1.40
CA LEU A 210 -13.12 -9.82 1.26
C LEU A 210 -14.34 -9.85 2.20
N ARG A 211 -14.20 -9.31 3.42
CA ARG A 211 -15.31 -9.17 4.38
C ARG A 211 -16.35 -8.16 3.90
N VAL A 212 -15.93 -7.04 3.31
CA VAL A 212 -16.85 -6.11 2.63
C VAL A 212 -17.61 -6.88 1.56
N ALA A 213 -16.91 -7.52 0.61
CA ALA A 213 -17.54 -8.15 -0.54
C ALA A 213 -18.55 -9.24 -0.18
N ARG A 214 -18.26 -10.03 0.87
CA ARG A 214 -19.15 -11.09 1.38
C ARG A 214 -20.25 -10.57 2.31
N GLY A 215 -20.05 -9.38 2.89
CA GLY A 215 -21.02 -8.73 3.78
C GLY A 215 -22.13 -7.98 3.03
N VAL A 216 -21.95 -7.76 1.72
CA VAL A 216 -22.99 -7.25 0.83
C VAL A 216 -24.03 -8.35 0.63
N ARG A 217 -25.23 -8.16 1.17
CA ARG A 217 -26.40 -8.95 0.77
C ARG A 217 -26.95 -8.36 -0.53
N VAL A 218 -26.95 -9.16 -1.58
CA VAL A 218 -27.72 -8.88 -2.80
C VAL A 218 -29.05 -9.59 -2.57
N ASP A 219 -30.08 -8.82 -2.20
CA ASP A 219 -31.46 -9.31 -2.18
C ASP A 219 -32.04 -9.24 -3.60
#